data_AF-A0A8L2QZW8-F1
#
_entry.id   AF-A0A8L2QZW8-F1
#
_cell.length_a   1.000
_cell.length_b   1.000
_cell.length_c   1.000
_cell.angle_alpha   90.00
_cell.angle_beta   90.00
_cell.angle_gamma   90.00
#
_symmetry.space_group_name_H-M   'P 1'
#
loop_
_entity.id
_entity.type
_entity.pdbx_description
1 polymer ?
#
loop_
_entity_poly.entity_id
_entity_poly.type
_entity_poly.pdbx_seq_one_letter_code
_entity_poly.pdbx_strand_id
1 'polypeptide(L)'
;MAAAQPESRDGAAQSAKPASETDPLSRFTCPVCLEVFEKPVQVPCGHVFCSACLQECLKPKKPVCGVCRSALAPGVRAAELERQIESIETSCHGCRKDFVLSKIRAHVASCSKYQSYIMEGVKATTKDASLQQRNVPNRYTFPCPYCPEKNFDQEGLVEHCKLTHSTDTKFVPYVPRCPGETPATAVPTSWSISSAATAFPTTLLWIMMLTKMT
;
A
#
# COMPACT_ATOMS: atom_id res chain seq x y z
N MET A 1 64.54 24.87 -24.16
CA MET A 1 63.61 25.31 -23.09
C MET A 1 62.22 25.44 -23.68
N ALA A 2 61.21 25.19 -22.85
CA ALA A 2 59.76 25.17 -23.10
C ALA A 2 59.18 23.87 -23.67
N ALA A 3 58.42 23.22 -22.79
CA ALA A 3 57.59 22.04 -22.97
C ALA A 3 56.21 22.42 -23.51
N ALA A 4 55.57 21.49 -24.22
CA ALA A 4 54.11 21.44 -24.38
C ALA A 4 53.69 19.97 -24.48
N GLN A 5 52.84 19.55 -23.55
CA GLN A 5 52.30 18.20 -23.42
C GLN A 5 51.21 17.93 -24.47
N PRO A 6 51.03 16.68 -24.94
CA PRO A 6 49.80 16.24 -25.58
C PRO A 6 48.81 15.70 -24.54
N GLU A 7 47.61 16.28 -24.54
CA GLU A 7 46.45 15.86 -23.76
C GLU A 7 45.76 14.65 -24.40
N SER A 8 45.76 13.55 -23.65
CA SER A 8 44.99 12.35 -23.90
C SER A 8 43.51 12.58 -23.59
N ARG A 9 42.62 11.97 -24.38
CA ARG A 9 41.28 11.62 -23.88
C ARG A 9 40.66 10.47 -24.65
N ASP A 10 40.75 9.32 -23.99
CA ASP A 10 40.10 8.06 -24.27
C ASP A 10 38.57 8.20 -24.41
N GLY A 11 38.04 7.80 -25.56
CA GLY A 11 36.61 7.60 -25.79
C GLY A 11 36.26 6.13 -25.57
N ALA A 12 36.08 5.76 -24.30
CA ALA A 12 35.69 4.42 -23.89
C ALA A 12 34.27 4.07 -24.36
N ALA A 13 34.16 2.93 -25.03
CA ALA A 13 32.93 2.20 -25.25
C ALA A 13 32.21 1.95 -23.92
N GLN A 14 30.96 2.40 -23.81
CA GLN A 14 30.07 1.99 -22.73
C GLN A 14 28.98 1.11 -23.33
N SER A 15 29.26 -0.20 -23.29
CA SER A 15 28.28 -1.24 -23.46
C SER A 15 27.29 -1.16 -22.29
N ALA A 16 26.02 -0.92 -22.60
CA ALA A 16 24.94 -0.85 -21.64
C ALA A 16 24.79 -2.20 -20.92
N LYS A 17 25.06 -2.19 -19.62
CA LYS A 17 24.80 -3.30 -18.70
C LYS A 17 23.28 -3.35 -18.46
N PRO A 18 22.54 -4.43 -18.80
CA PRO A 18 21.15 -4.52 -18.37
C PRO A 18 21.14 -4.76 -16.86
N ALA A 19 20.65 -3.75 -16.14
CA ALA A 19 20.32 -3.83 -14.73
C ALA A 19 18.99 -4.57 -14.57
N SER A 20 19.07 -5.83 -14.18
CA SER A 20 18.25 -6.49 -13.15
C SER A 20 18.41 -7.99 -13.33
N GLU A 21 19.33 -8.60 -12.58
CA GLU A 21 19.21 -10.03 -12.27
C GLU A 21 17.93 -10.16 -11.43
N THR A 22 16.81 -10.37 -12.12
CA THR A 22 15.55 -10.71 -11.46
C THR A 22 15.77 -12.06 -10.80
N ASP A 23 15.67 -12.07 -9.47
CA ASP A 23 15.81 -13.29 -8.70
C ASP A 23 14.96 -14.40 -9.37
N PRO A 24 15.56 -15.55 -9.73
CA PRO A 24 14.90 -16.58 -10.52
C PRO A 24 13.64 -17.13 -9.85
N LEU A 25 13.45 -16.91 -8.55
CA LEU A 25 12.30 -17.36 -7.79
C LEU A 25 11.12 -16.38 -7.84
N SER A 26 11.36 -15.12 -8.24
CA SER A 26 10.33 -14.08 -8.34
C SER A 26 9.19 -14.43 -9.29
N ARG A 27 9.44 -15.29 -10.29
CA ARG A 27 8.41 -15.79 -11.22
C ARG A 27 7.41 -16.78 -10.58
N PHE A 28 7.72 -17.29 -9.39
CA PHE A 28 6.88 -18.24 -8.63
C PHE A 28 6.16 -17.57 -7.46
N THR A 29 6.16 -16.23 -7.41
CA THR A 29 5.59 -15.45 -6.33
C THR A 29 4.23 -14.87 -6.72
N CYS A 30 3.26 -15.02 -5.83
CA CYS A 30 1.93 -14.47 -6.01
C CYS A 30 1.94 -12.94 -5.85
N PRO A 31 1.38 -12.17 -6.80
CA PRO A 31 1.37 -10.71 -6.74
C PRO A 31 0.46 -10.15 -5.63
N VAL A 32 -0.36 -10.98 -4.99
CA VAL A 32 -1.30 -10.55 -3.92
C VAL A 32 -0.69 -10.77 -2.54
N CYS A 33 -0.23 -11.98 -2.22
CA CYS A 33 0.35 -12.29 -0.91
C CYS A 33 1.88 -12.14 -0.87
N LEU A 34 2.53 -11.94 -2.03
CA LEU A 34 3.99 -11.82 -2.16
C LEU A 34 4.77 -13.04 -1.65
N GLU A 35 4.11 -14.20 -1.56
CA GLU A 35 4.70 -15.49 -1.21
C GLU A 35 4.65 -16.44 -2.41
N VAL A 36 5.37 -17.57 -2.32
CA VAL A 36 5.30 -18.64 -3.33
C VAL A 36 3.85 -19.08 -3.56
N PHE A 37 3.47 -19.31 -4.81
CA PHE A 37 2.11 -19.71 -5.16
C PHE A 37 1.67 -20.98 -4.42
N GLU A 38 0.46 -20.92 -3.85
CA GLU A 38 -0.24 -22.09 -3.31
C GLU A 38 -1.51 -22.36 -4.13
N LYS A 39 -1.56 -23.53 -4.78
CA LYS A 39 -2.61 -23.91 -5.73
C LYS A 39 -2.86 -22.79 -6.75
N PRO A 40 -1.87 -22.46 -7.60
CA PRO A 40 -1.95 -21.38 -8.57
C PRO A 40 -3.11 -21.58 -9.55
N VAL A 41 -3.86 -20.50 -9.75
CA VAL A 41 -4.99 -20.42 -10.68
C VAL A 41 -4.71 -19.31 -11.68
N GLN A 42 -4.75 -19.66 -12.96
CA GLN A 42 -4.61 -18.72 -14.07
C GLN A 42 -5.98 -18.17 -14.46
N VAL A 43 -6.12 -16.85 -14.41
CA VAL A 43 -7.35 -16.14 -14.79
C VAL A 43 -7.37 -15.83 -16.30
N PRO A 44 -8.53 -15.48 -16.89
CA PRO A 44 -8.65 -15.26 -18.35
C PRO A 44 -7.71 -14.20 -18.93
N CYS A 45 -7.30 -13.22 -18.12
CA CYS A 45 -6.32 -12.21 -18.53
C CYS A 45 -4.85 -12.72 -18.51
N GLY A 46 -4.62 -14.01 -18.27
CA GLY A 46 -3.32 -14.66 -18.32
C GLY A 46 -2.50 -14.62 -17.02
N HIS A 47 -2.93 -13.82 -16.03
CA HIS A 47 -2.23 -13.69 -14.75
C HIS A 47 -2.54 -14.86 -13.81
N VAL A 48 -1.61 -15.13 -12.89
CA VAL A 48 -1.71 -16.25 -11.94
C VAL A 48 -1.76 -15.75 -10.51
N PHE A 49 -2.60 -16.38 -9.69
CA PHE A 49 -2.82 -16.06 -8.28
C PHE A 49 -2.92 -17.34 -7.46
N CYS A 50 -2.66 -17.28 -6.15
CA CYS A 50 -3.05 -18.37 -5.26
C CYS A 50 -4.58 -18.53 -5.27
N SER A 51 -5.08 -19.76 -5.16
CA SER A 51 -6.53 -20.03 -5.07
C SER A 51 -7.24 -19.16 -4.03
N ALA A 52 -6.72 -19.09 -2.80
CA ALA A 52 -7.27 -18.26 -1.73
C ALA A 52 -7.22 -16.75 -2.05
N CYS A 53 -6.11 -16.27 -2.64
CA CYS A 53 -5.97 -14.87 -3.05
C CYS A 53 -6.98 -14.50 -4.13
N LEU A 54 -7.19 -15.37 -5.12
CA LEU A 54 -8.18 -15.15 -6.17
C LEU A 54 -9.60 -15.07 -5.60
N GLN A 55 -9.94 -15.94 -4.64
CA GLN A 55 -11.26 -15.88 -3.98
C GLN A 55 -11.49 -14.53 -3.29
N GLU A 56 -10.48 -13.97 -2.63
CA GLU A 56 -10.57 -12.65 -2.01
C GLU A 56 -10.80 -11.54 -3.05
N CYS A 57 -10.08 -11.60 -4.17
CA CYS A 57 -10.22 -10.63 -5.27
C CYS A 57 -11.58 -10.71 -5.98
N LEU A 58 -12.31 -11.82 -5.86
CA LEU A 58 -13.64 -12.01 -6.46
C LEU A 58 -14.80 -11.54 -5.57
N LYS A 59 -14.57 -11.23 -4.28
CA LYS A 59 -15.62 -10.75 -3.35
C LYS A 59 -16.25 -9.40 -3.71
N PRO A 60 -15.52 -8.39 -4.24
CA PRO A 60 -16.11 -7.10 -4.59
C PRO A 60 -17.14 -7.21 -5.71
N LYS A 61 -18.14 -6.32 -5.74
CA LYS A 61 -19.21 -6.28 -6.77
C LYS A 61 -18.69 -6.20 -8.22
N LYS A 62 -17.52 -5.58 -8.41
CA LYS A 62 -16.83 -5.46 -9.70
C LYS A 62 -15.39 -5.93 -9.51
N PRO A 63 -15.12 -7.24 -9.62
CA PRO A 63 -13.81 -7.78 -9.35
C PRO A 63 -12.86 -7.45 -10.53
N VAL A 64 -11.64 -7.04 -10.20
CA VAL A 64 -10.61 -6.64 -11.17
C VAL A 64 -9.30 -7.35 -10.88
N CYS A 65 -8.55 -7.65 -11.92
CA CYS A 65 -7.23 -8.26 -11.80
C CYS A 65 -6.26 -7.33 -11.07
N GLY A 66 -5.58 -7.83 -10.02
CA GLY A 66 -4.60 -7.06 -9.26
C GLY A 66 -3.36 -6.62 -10.05
N VAL A 67 -3.14 -7.17 -11.25
CA VAL A 67 -1.99 -6.86 -12.10
C VAL A 67 -2.37 -5.93 -13.26
N CYS A 68 -3.35 -6.31 -14.08
CA CYS A 68 -3.72 -5.58 -15.30
C CYS A 68 -5.05 -4.82 -15.22
N ARG A 69 -5.76 -4.89 -14.08
CA ARG A 69 -7.07 -4.23 -13.84
C ARG A 69 -8.21 -4.63 -14.78
N SER A 70 -8.01 -5.64 -15.62
CA SER A 70 -9.07 -6.24 -16.45
C SER A 70 -10.14 -6.92 -15.58
N ALA A 71 -11.34 -7.10 -16.12
CA ALA A 71 -12.43 -7.79 -15.44
C ALA A 71 -11.97 -9.19 -14.98
N LEU A 72 -12.22 -9.51 -13.71
CA LEU A 72 -11.76 -10.74 -13.09
C LEU A 72 -12.88 -11.78 -13.10
N ALA A 73 -12.55 -13.00 -13.48
CA ALA A 73 -13.43 -14.15 -13.44
C ALA A 73 -12.70 -15.35 -12.81
N PRO A 74 -13.43 -16.38 -12.35
CA PRO A 74 -12.81 -17.63 -11.91
C PRO A 74 -11.88 -18.17 -12.98
N GLY A 75 -10.67 -18.57 -12.57
CA GLY A 75 -9.65 -19.09 -13.46
C GLY A 75 -9.57 -20.61 -13.48
N VAL A 76 -8.61 -21.13 -14.23
CA VAL A 76 -8.28 -22.56 -14.32
C VAL A 76 -7.01 -22.87 -13.55
N ARG A 77 -6.88 -24.10 -13.03
CA ARG A 77 -5.68 -24.53 -12.30
C ARG A 77 -4.44 -24.50 -13.22
N ALA A 78 -3.38 -23.83 -12.79
CA ALA A 78 -2.13 -23.69 -13.54
C ALA A 78 -1.18 -24.87 -13.26
N ALA A 79 -1.53 -26.06 -13.74
CA ALA A 79 -0.83 -27.32 -13.40
C ALA A 79 0.65 -27.33 -13.78
N GLU A 80 1.04 -26.72 -14.91
CA GLU A 80 2.46 -26.65 -15.30
C GLU A 80 3.27 -25.79 -14.32
N LEU A 81 2.68 -24.69 -13.82
CA LEU A 81 3.35 -23.85 -12.82
C LEU A 81 3.50 -24.58 -11.49
N GLU A 82 2.50 -25.38 -11.09
CA GLU A 82 2.60 -26.24 -9.91
C GLU A 82 3.74 -27.24 -10.02
N ARG A 83 3.85 -27.91 -11.17
CA ARG A 83 4.94 -28.87 -11.42
C ARG A 83 6.31 -28.20 -11.32
N GLN A 84 6.44 -26.98 -11.82
CA GLN A 84 7.70 -26.22 -11.71
C GLN A 84 8.02 -25.87 -10.25
N ILE A 85 7.03 -25.43 -9.47
CA ILE A 85 7.16 -25.13 -8.04
C ILE A 85 7.56 -26.39 -7.24
N GLU A 86 7.08 -27.56 -7.63
CA GLU A 86 7.45 -28.83 -7.00
C GLU A 86 8.86 -29.32 -7.35
N SER A 87 9.44 -28.84 -8.46
CA SER A 87 10.76 -29.28 -8.92
C SER A 87 11.92 -28.38 -8.49
N ILE A 88 11.64 -27.12 -8.14
CA ILE A 88 12.67 -26.13 -7.85
C ILE A 88 12.92 -26.04 -6.35
N GLU A 89 14.19 -26.05 -5.98
CA GLU A 89 14.67 -25.92 -4.60
C GLU A 89 15.11 -24.48 -4.31
N THR A 90 14.91 -24.06 -3.06
CA THR A 90 15.36 -22.79 -2.52
C THR A 90 15.90 -22.98 -1.11
N SER A 91 16.86 -22.14 -0.72
CA SER A 91 17.36 -22.10 0.64
C SER A 91 16.55 -21.13 1.51
N CYS A 92 16.33 -21.48 2.78
CA CYS A 92 15.75 -20.55 3.75
C CYS A 92 16.80 -19.55 4.23
N HIS A 93 16.51 -18.25 4.14
CA HIS A 93 17.45 -17.19 4.54
C HIS A 93 17.76 -17.19 6.05
N GLY A 94 16.85 -17.69 6.89
CA GLY A 94 17.05 -17.75 8.34
C GLY A 94 17.89 -18.95 8.79
N CYS A 95 17.55 -20.15 8.30
CA CYS A 95 18.21 -21.39 8.75
C CYS A 95 19.20 -22.01 7.76
N ARG A 96 19.29 -21.48 6.54
CA ARG A 96 20.13 -21.93 5.41
C ARG A 96 19.93 -23.37 4.97
N LYS A 97 18.80 -23.99 5.32
CA LYS A 97 18.42 -25.31 4.82
C LYS A 97 17.67 -25.18 3.50
N ASP A 98 17.86 -26.16 2.63
CA ASP A 98 17.21 -26.23 1.33
C ASP A 98 15.86 -26.92 1.42
N PHE A 99 14.88 -26.38 0.71
CA PHE A 99 13.53 -26.88 0.61
C PHE A 99 13.01 -26.68 -0.81
N VAL A 100 12.13 -27.56 -1.25
CA VAL A 100 11.33 -27.33 -2.46
C VAL A 100 10.44 -26.09 -2.27
N LEU A 101 10.24 -25.29 -3.32
CA LEU A 101 9.39 -24.09 -3.27
C LEU A 101 7.98 -24.39 -2.76
N SER A 102 7.40 -25.56 -3.07
CA SER A 102 6.10 -25.96 -2.53
C SER A 102 6.07 -26.06 -0.99
N LYS A 103 7.21 -26.32 -0.33
CA LYS A 103 7.33 -26.50 1.13
C LYS A 103 7.90 -25.28 1.84
N ILE A 104 8.58 -24.36 1.14
CA ILE A 104 9.25 -23.23 1.77
C ILE A 104 8.27 -22.31 2.52
N ARG A 105 7.05 -22.13 2.02
CA ARG A 105 6.01 -21.30 2.67
C ARG A 105 5.67 -21.84 4.07
N ALA A 106 5.44 -23.13 4.19
CA ALA A 106 5.16 -23.78 5.48
C ALA A 106 6.36 -23.75 6.43
N HIS A 107 7.57 -23.91 5.88
CA HIS A 107 8.81 -23.78 6.64
C HIS A 107 8.99 -22.36 7.21
N VAL A 108 8.83 -21.33 6.38
CA VAL A 108 8.97 -19.92 6.76
C VAL A 108 8.01 -19.53 7.88
N ALA A 109 6.78 -20.04 7.84
CA ALA A 109 5.79 -19.83 8.90
C ALA A 109 6.21 -20.42 10.26
N SER A 110 7.02 -21.50 10.26
CA SER A 110 7.48 -22.20 11.47
C SER A 110 8.96 -21.94 11.81
N CYS A 111 9.71 -21.22 10.96
CA CYS A 111 11.13 -20.99 11.14
C CYS A 111 11.40 -19.76 12.01
N SER A 112 11.69 -19.98 13.29
CA SER A 112 12.05 -18.89 14.22
C SER A 112 13.24 -18.04 13.75
N LYS A 113 14.22 -18.65 13.06
CA LYS A 113 15.38 -17.95 12.50
C LYS A 113 15.02 -17.02 11.33
N TYR A 114 14.00 -17.38 10.55
CA TYR A 114 13.52 -16.53 9.47
C TYR A 114 12.71 -15.36 10.00
N GLN A 115 11.89 -15.59 11.04
CA GLN A 115 11.16 -14.52 11.75
C GLN A 115 12.13 -13.48 12.36
N SER A 116 13.23 -13.91 12.98
CA SER A 116 14.26 -12.99 13.49
C SER A 116 14.97 -12.22 12.37
N TYR A 117 15.23 -12.87 11.24
CA TYR A 117 15.83 -12.22 10.07
C TYR A 117 14.94 -11.09 9.53
N ILE A 118 13.63 -11.32 9.42
CA ILE A 118 12.66 -10.28 9.03
C ILE A 118 12.71 -9.11 10.03
N MET A 119 12.70 -9.40 11.33
CA MET A 119 12.70 -8.38 12.38
C MET A 119 13.95 -7.49 12.34
N GLU A 120 15.14 -8.07 12.15
CA GLU A 120 16.37 -7.30 11.99
C GLU A 120 16.36 -6.46 10.71
N GLY A 121 15.78 -6.96 9.62
CA GLY A 121 15.57 -6.19 8.39
C GLY A 121 14.68 -4.96 8.60
N VAL A 122 13.53 -5.13 9.29
CA VAL A 122 12.63 -4.02 9.64
C VAL A 122 13.34 -3.01 10.54
N LYS A 123 14.10 -3.47 11.54
CA LYS A 123 14.88 -2.61 12.44
C LYS A 123 15.93 -1.78 11.71
N ALA A 124 16.59 -2.35 10.70
CA ALA A 124 17.52 -1.58 9.86
C ALA A 124 16.80 -0.45 9.10
N THR A 125 15.60 -0.70 8.57
CA THR A 125 14.83 0.32 7.85
C THR A 125 14.25 1.42 8.75
N THR A 126 13.92 1.12 10.02
CA THR A 126 13.39 2.12 10.96
C THR A 126 14.46 2.97 11.62
N LYS A 127 15.67 2.42 11.83
CA LYS A 127 16.81 3.16 12.39
C LYS A 127 17.33 4.26 11.46
N ASP A 128 17.13 4.09 10.15
CA ASP A 128 17.40 5.10 9.12
C ASP A 128 16.28 6.15 9.02
N ALA A 129 15.03 5.75 9.28
CA ALA A 129 13.87 6.63 9.23
C ALA A 129 13.79 7.66 10.38
N SER A 130 14.53 7.47 11.49
CA SER A 130 14.48 8.39 12.64
C SER A 130 15.48 9.55 12.59
N LEU A 131 16.42 9.58 11.63
CA LEU A 131 17.45 10.64 11.55
C LEU A 131 17.49 11.44 10.25
N GLN A 132 16.61 11.15 9.29
CA GLN A 132 16.39 12.04 8.16
C GLN A 132 14.90 12.38 8.12
N GLN A 133 14.56 13.62 8.47
CA GLN A 133 13.40 14.29 7.87
C GLN A 133 13.60 14.22 6.36
N ARG A 134 13.15 13.11 5.75
CA ARG A 134 13.16 12.98 4.30
C ARG A 134 12.20 14.04 3.80
N ASN A 135 12.75 15.06 3.15
CA ASN A 135 12.03 16.12 2.44
C ASN A 135 11.39 15.58 1.14
N VAL A 136 10.93 14.33 1.17
CA VAL A 136 10.19 13.66 0.12
C VAL A 136 8.77 13.56 0.67
N PRO A 137 7.77 14.22 0.03
CA PRO A 137 6.40 14.21 0.52
C PRO A 137 5.93 12.77 0.70
N ASN A 138 5.73 12.37 1.94
CA ASN A 138 5.06 11.12 2.23
C ASN A 138 3.67 11.20 1.58
N ARG A 139 3.17 10.10 0.98
CA ARG A 139 1.90 10.09 0.23
C ARG A 139 0.69 10.60 1.04
N TYR A 140 0.84 10.67 2.36
CA TYR A 140 -0.13 11.16 3.34
C TYR A 140 0.39 12.36 4.13
N THR A 141 1.11 13.27 3.48
CA THR A 141 1.39 14.55 4.12
C THR A 141 0.39 15.61 3.73
N PHE A 142 -0.17 16.26 4.74
CA PHE A 142 -1.15 17.30 4.58
C PHE A 142 -0.47 18.66 4.53
N PRO A 143 -0.79 19.49 3.52
CA PRO A 143 -0.41 20.89 3.52
C PRO A 143 -1.27 21.67 4.50
N CYS A 144 -0.71 22.70 5.14
CA CYS A 144 -1.51 23.61 5.93
C CYS A 144 -2.44 24.43 5.02
N PRO A 145 -3.73 24.56 5.34
CA PRO A 145 -4.65 25.36 4.54
C PRO A 145 -4.53 26.88 4.78
N TYR A 146 -3.84 27.30 5.85
CA TYR A 146 -3.71 28.71 6.24
C TYR A 146 -2.34 29.31 5.93
N CYS A 147 -1.33 28.49 5.64
CA CYS A 147 0.03 28.93 5.39
C CYS A 147 0.72 28.06 4.32
N PRO A 148 1.86 28.49 3.77
CA PRO A 148 2.56 27.73 2.72
C PRO A 148 3.32 26.51 3.25
N GLU A 149 3.27 26.22 4.55
CA GLU A 149 3.93 25.05 5.14
C GLU A 149 3.22 23.75 4.72
N LYS A 150 4.03 22.75 4.40
CA LYS A 150 3.60 21.45 3.87
C LYS A 150 4.33 20.35 4.61
N ASN A 151 3.94 19.11 4.32
CA ASN A 151 4.61 17.92 4.84
C ASN A 151 4.25 17.57 6.30
N PHE A 152 3.07 17.97 6.79
CA PHE A 152 2.59 17.58 8.11
C PHE A 152 1.93 16.21 8.08
N ASP A 153 2.08 15.44 9.15
CA ASP A 153 1.19 14.31 9.45
C ASP A 153 -0.16 14.79 9.99
N GLN A 154 -1.08 13.87 10.23
CA GLN A 154 -2.45 14.21 10.65
C GLN A 154 -2.45 14.92 12.01
N GLU A 155 -1.67 14.43 12.99
CA GLU A 155 -1.56 15.08 14.30
C GLU A 155 -0.79 16.41 14.24
N GLY A 156 0.33 16.46 13.52
CA GLY A 156 1.18 17.66 13.42
C GLY A 156 0.51 18.80 12.67
N LEU A 157 -0.36 18.53 11.69
CA LEU A 157 -1.13 19.60 11.04
C LEU A 157 -2.15 20.22 12.02
N VAL A 158 -2.79 19.37 12.84
CA VAL A 158 -3.75 19.84 13.85
C VAL A 158 -3.04 20.66 14.92
N GLU A 159 -1.86 20.24 15.36
CA GLU A 159 -1.06 20.98 16.34
C GLU A 159 -0.52 22.30 15.76
N HIS A 160 0.04 22.27 14.56
CA HIS A 160 0.46 23.47 13.83
C HIS A 160 -0.69 24.48 13.68
N CYS A 161 -1.87 24.02 13.24
CA CYS A 161 -3.03 24.89 13.09
C CYS A 161 -3.52 25.44 14.44
N LYS A 162 -3.49 24.65 15.51
CA LYS A 162 -3.90 25.09 16.85
C LYS A 162 -2.92 26.07 17.49
N LEU A 163 -1.62 25.97 17.20
CA LEU A 163 -0.60 26.83 17.81
C LEU A 163 -0.34 28.08 16.99
N THR A 164 -0.36 27.98 15.66
CA THR A 164 0.04 29.04 14.74
C THR A 164 -1.16 29.81 14.18
N HIS A 165 -2.34 29.19 14.12
CA HIS A 165 -3.57 29.76 13.55
C HIS A 165 -4.76 29.77 14.53
N SER A 166 -4.50 29.77 15.85
CA SER A 166 -5.53 29.72 16.91
C SER A 166 -6.55 30.87 16.88
N THR A 167 -6.17 32.01 16.29
CA THR A 167 -6.99 33.22 16.19
C THR A 167 -7.59 33.43 14.80
N ASP A 168 -7.28 32.57 13.83
CA ASP A 168 -7.80 32.67 12.46
C ASP A 168 -9.21 32.08 12.38
N THR A 169 -10.23 32.94 12.36
CA THR A 169 -11.66 32.58 12.28
C THR A 169 -12.13 32.25 10.85
N LYS A 170 -11.24 31.78 9.97
CA LYS A 170 -11.61 31.40 8.60
C LYS A 170 -12.01 29.93 8.52
N PHE A 171 -13.31 29.67 8.53
CA PHE A 171 -13.85 28.38 8.14
C PHE A 171 -13.50 28.09 6.67
N VAL A 172 -12.65 27.10 6.43
CA VAL A 172 -12.50 26.51 5.09
C VAL A 172 -13.61 25.49 4.91
N PRO A 173 -14.54 25.66 3.97
CA PRO A 173 -15.53 24.65 3.68
C PRO A 173 -14.82 23.42 3.10
N TYR A 174 -14.77 22.34 3.88
CA TYR A 174 -14.44 21.04 3.35
C TYR A 174 -15.56 20.65 2.39
N VAL A 175 -15.29 20.73 1.08
CA VAL A 175 -16.13 20.08 0.07
C VAL A 175 -15.52 18.70 -0.14
N PRO A 176 -16.13 17.60 0.34
CA PRO A 176 -15.75 16.28 -0.09
C PRO A 176 -16.06 16.18 -1.59
N ARG A 177 -15.05 16.36 -2.42
CA ARG A 177 -15.19 16.17 -3.86
C ARG A 177 -15.28 14.67 -4.12
N CYS A 178 -16.50 14.15 -4.20
CA CYS A 178 -16.79 12.91 -4.88
C CYS A 178 -16.36 13.05 -6.36
N PRO A 179 -15.58 12.12 -6.93
CA PRO A 179 -15.21 12.18 -8.34
C PRO A 179 -16.45 11.86 -9.20
N GLY A 180 -17.08 12.87 -9.78
CA GLY A 180 -18.18 12.64 -10.72
C GLY A 180 -19.05 13.80 -11.17
N GLU A 181 -19.06 14.97 -10.52
CA GLU A 181 -20.05 16.01 -10.83
C GLU A 181 -19.41 17.33 -11.30
N THR A 182 -19.97 17.88 -12.38
CA THR A 182 -19.59 19.15 -13.02
C THR A 182 -20.05 20.35 -12.20
N PRO A 183 -19.38 21.52 -12.30
CA PRO A 183 -19.60 22.64 -11.40
C PRO A 183 -20.88 23.40 -11.77
N ALA A 184 -21.93 23.25 -10.98
CA ALA A 184 -23.09 24.14 -11.02
C ALA A 184 -23.14 24.98 -9.74
N THR A 185 -22.91 26.28 -9.91
CA THR A 185 -23.44 27.41 -9.13
C THR A 185 -23.60 27.24 -7.62
N ALA A 186 -22.74 27.95 -6.89
CA ALA A 186 -22.87 28.22 -5.47
C ALA A 186 -24.24 28.85 -5.13
N VAL A 187 -24.93 28.27 -4.15
CA VAL A 187 -25.98 28.95 -3.38
C VAL A 187 -25.50 29.00 -1.93
N PRO A 188 -25.48 30.18 -1.28
CA PRO A 188 -25.08 30.27 0.11
C PRO A 188 -26.28 29.93 1.00
N THR A 189 -26.33 28.72 1.56
CA THR A 189 -27.21 28.43 2.71
C THR A 189 -26.55 28.91 3.99
N SER A 190 -26.96 30.09 4.46
CA SER A 190 -26.73 30.55 5.82
C SER A 190 -27.50 29.67 6.80
N TRP A 191 -26.80 28.96 7.67
CA TRP A 191 -27.40 28.32 8.84
C TRP A 191 -27.04 29.14 10.07
N SER A 192 -27.95 30.03 10.46
CA SER A 192 -27.85 30.73 11.74
C SER A 192 -28.23 29.76 12.86
N ILE A 193 -27.33 29.58 13.81
CA ILE A 193 -27.66 28.97 15.10
C ILE A 193 -28.53 29.97 15.85
N SER A 194 -29.79 29.64 16.10
CA SER A 194 -30.60 30.31 17.09
C SER A 194 -31.41 29.29 17.86
N SER A 195 -31.16 29.30 19.16
CA SER A 195 -31.90 28.60 20.19
C SER A 195 -33.40 28.89 20.08
N ALA A 196 -34.20 27.86 19.86
CA ALA A 196 -35.61 27.88 20.20
C ALA A 196 -36.01 26.48 20.64
N ALA A 197 -36.43 26.39 21.89
CA ALA A 197 -37.06 25.24 22.48
C ALA A 197 -38.37 24.90 21.76
N THR A 198 -38.85 23.70 22.07
CA THR A 198 -40.24 23.17 21.94
C THR A 198 -40.55 22.29 20.72
N ALA A 199 -41.14 21.14 21.08
CA ALA A 199 -41.93 20.19 20.30
C ALA A 199 -41.20 19.19 19.37
N PHE A 200 -40.71 18.10 19.96
CA PHE A 200 -40.61 16.82 19.26
C PHE A 200 -41.94 16.04 19.42
N PRO A 201 -42.62 15.66 18.32
CA PRO A 201 -43.73 14.71 18.39
C PRO A 201 -43.21 13.31 18.73
N THR A 202 -43.86 12.71 19.71
CA THR A 202 -43.69 11.35 20.22
C THR A 202 -43.87 10.32 19.12
N THR A 203 -42.80 9.65 18.70
CA THR A 203 -42.78 8.25 18.26
C THR A 203 -41.32 7.85 17.99
N LEU A 204 -40.93 6.63 18.39
CA LEU A 204 -39.58 6.04 18.29
C LEU A 204 -38.65 6.18 19.51
N LEU A 205 -39.21 6.09 20.72
CA LEU A 205 -38.48 5.81 21.97
C LEU A 205 -38.83 4.42 22.55
N TRP A 206 -38.96 3.39 21.71
CA TRP A 206 -39.27 2.01 22.17
C TRP A 206 -38.44 0.90 21.50
N ILE A 207 -37.19 1.09 21.05
CA ILE A 207 -36.37 -0.09 20.66
C ILE A 207 -34.90 0.05 21.09
N MET A 208 -34.63 0.49 22.32
CA MET A 208 -33.32 0.28 22.98
C MET A 208 -33.45 0.04 24.50
N MET A 209 -34.44 -0.76 24.93
CA MET A 209 -34.52 -1.30 26.29
C MET A 209 -34.68 -2.82 26.23
N LEU A 210 -33.61 -3.50 25.81
CA LEU A 210 -33.50 -4.96 25.81
C LEU A 210 -32.08 -5.36 26.28
N THR A 211 -31.75 -5.11 27.55
CA THR A 211 -30.75 -5.91 28.27
C THR A 211 -30.92 -5.81 29.79
N LYS A 212 -31.88 -6.55 30.34
CA LYS A 212 -31.84 -7.12 31.70
C LYS A 212 -32.92 -8.20 31.78
N MET A 213 -32.55 -9.36 32.33
CA MET A 213 -33.37 -10.56 32.60
C MET A 213 -33.48 -11.60 31.47
N THR A 214 -32.45 -12.43 31.36
CA THR A 214 -32.49 -13.87 31.72
C THR A 214 -31.10 -14.30 32.14
#